data_AF-A0A3D5B8S2-F1
#
_entry.id   AF-A0A3D5B8S2-F1
#
_cell.length_a   1.000
_cell.length_b   1.000
_cell.length_c   1.000
_cell.angle_alpha   90.00
_cell.angle_beta   90.00
_cell.angle_gamma   90.00
#
_symmetry.space_group_name_H-M   'P 1'
#
loop_
_entity.id
_entity.type
_entity.pdbx_description
1 polymer ?
#
loop_
_entity_poly.entity_id
_entity_poly.type
_entity_poly.pdbx_seq_one_letter_code
_entity_poly.pdbx_strand_id
1 'polypeptide(L)'
;MIRKQDWLWVLLLPVYLILSTFRHEAAHAVIAAAQGAEIVRFVFWPSVYETGKFYFGYVSWRGGTTNWLVDAAPYFMDILTYSVFFPVVYWVQFRWHSLWLNLVIIGLFSPIINSLYNYIRGGDVRELLAVLPDLPVHVCFLLGLGLAVLGLVLSFTSSAQAKAKRNKN
;
A
#
# COMPACT_ATOMS: atom_id res chain seq x y z
N MET A 1 1.97 -19.72 -7.54
CA MET A 1 3.36 -20.12 -7.91
C MET A 1 3.79 -19.34 -9.14
N ILE A 2 4.91 -18.63 -9.04
CA ILE A 2 5.44 -17.74 -10.08
C ILE A 2 5.99 -18.57 -11.25
N ARG A 3 5.66 -18.15 -12.47
CA ARG A 3 6.10 -18.74 -13.74
C ARG A 3 7.25 -17.92 -14.31
N LYS A 4 8.07 -18.48 -15.21
CA LYS A 4 9.13 -17.72 -15.89
C LYS A 4 8.58 -16.49 -16.63
N GLN A 5 7.39 -16.61 -17.24
CA GLN A 5 6.71 -15.51 -17.93
C GLN A 5 6.26 -14.39 -16.98
N ASP A 6 6.09 -14.68 -15.69
CA ASP A 6 5.64 -13.68 -14.73
C ASP A 6 6.73 -12.62 -14.46
N TRP A 7 8.00 -12.90 -14.77
CA TRP A 7 9.07 -11.91 -14.69
C TRP A 7 8.85 -10.71 -15.62
N LEU A 8 8.05 -10.86 -16.68
CA LEU A 8 7.69 -9.74 -17.55
C LEU A 8 6.91 -8.65 -16.80
N TRP A 9 6.21 -8.99 -15.70
CA TRP A 9 5.49 -8.00 -14.89
C TRP A 9 6.41 -7.03 -14.15
N VAL A 10 7.70 -7.34 -14.01
CA VAL A 10 8.70 -6.39 -13.49
C VAL A 10 8.81 -5.16 -14.38
N LEU A 11 8.55 -5.28 -15.69
CA LEU A 11 8.54 -4.14 -16.60
C LEU A 11 7.39 -3.16 -16.30
N LEU A 12 6.34 -3.61 -15.60
CA LEU A 12 5.25 -2.75 -15.12
C LEU A 12 5.52 -2.16 -13.73
N LEU A 13 6.71 -2.34 -13.15
CA LEU A 13 7.07 -1.75 -11.87
C LEU A 13 6.80 -0.24 -11.79
N PRO A 14 7.11 0.60 -12.81
CA PRO A 14 6.77 2.02 -12.75
C PRO A 14 5.28 2.27 -12.60
N VAL A 15 4.44 1.47 -13.26
CA VAL A 15 2.97 1.57 -13.16
C VAL A 15 2.51 1.22 -11.74
N TYR A 16 3.03 0.13 -11.17
CA TYR A 16 2.69 -0.26 -9.80
C TYR A 16 3.14 0.78 -8.77
N LEU A 17 4.30 1.40 -8.97
CA LEU A 17 4.77 2.49 -8.12
C LEU A 17 3.83 3.70 -8.19
N ILE A 18 3.44 4.14 -9.39
CA ILE A 18 2.49 5.24 -9.58
C ILE A 18 1.15 4.94 -8.90
N LEU A 19 0.62 3.73 -9.06
CA LEU A 19 -0.63 3.33 -8.40
C LEU A 19 -0.51 3.32 -6.87
N SER A 20 0.62 2.83 -6.35
CA SER A 20 0.90 2.80 -4.91
C SER A 20 1.02 4.21 -4.34
N THR A 21 1.77 5.09 -5.01
CA THR A 21 1.93 6.49 -4.61
C THR A 21 0.59 7.22 -4.68
N PHE A 22 -0.17 7.04 -5.76
CA PHE A 22 -1.50 7.65 -5.88
C PHE A 22 -2.40 7.25 -4.71
N ARG A 23 -2.46 5.97 -4.37
CA ARG A 23 -3.23 5.48 -3.21
C ARG A 23 -2.77 6.14 -1.91
N HIS A 24 -1.47 6.20 -1.69
CA HIS A 24 -0.86 6.77 -0.49
C HIS A 24 -1.24 8.25 -0.35
N GLU A 25 -0.91 9.07 -1.35
CA GLU A 25 -1.17 10.51 -1.30
C GLU A 25 -2.67 10.82 -1.30
N ALA A 26 -3.49 10.01 -1.99
CA ALA A 26 -4.95 10.20 -2.00
C ALA A 26 -5.55 10.02 -0.61
N ALA A 27 -5.01 9.10 0.20
CA ALA A 27 -5.47 8.90 1.57
C ALA A 27 -5.24 10.14 2.43
N HIS A 28 -4.03 10.73 2.36
CA HIS A 28 -3.72 12.01 2.99
C HIS A 28 -4.68 13.11 2.55
N ALA A 29 -4.85 13.28 1.23
CA ALA A 29 -5.70 14.30 0.64
C ALA A 29 -7.16 14.18 1.10
N VAL A 30 -7.72 12.96 1.12
CA VAL A 30 -9.10 12.70 1.53
C VAL A 30 -9.30 13.04 3.00
N ILE A 31 -8.40 12.60 3.90
CA ILE A 31 -8.54 12.87 5.32
C ILE A 31 -8.31 14.35 5.63
N ALA A 32 -7.31 14.99 5.00
CA ALA A 32 -7.07 16.43 5.16
C ALA A 32 -8.29 17.24 4.72
N ALA A 33 -8.88 16.93 3.56
CA ALA A 33 -10.10 17.57 3.07
C ALA A 33 -11.29 17.34 4.01
N ALA A 34 -11.45 16.11 4.54
CA ALA A 34 -12.49 15.81 5.52
C ALA A 34 -12.32 16.58 6.84
N GLN A 35 -11.09 16.98 7.19
CA GLN A 35 -10.75 17.83 8.33
C GLN A 35 -10.83 19.34 8.01
N GLY A 36 -11.36 19.69 6.83
CA GLY A 36 -11.59 21.09 6.43
C GLY A 36 -10.38 21.79 5.81
N ALA A 37 -9.32 21.05 5.45
CA ALA A 37 -8.20 21.62 4.71
C ALA A 37 -8.49 21.72 3.21
N GLU A 38 -7.95 22.73 2.54
CA GLU A 38 -8.00 22.89 1.09
C GLU A 38 -6.76 22.25 0.47
N ILE A 39 -6.94 21.25 -0.42
CA ILE A 39 -5.82 20.62 -1.13
C ILE A 39 -5.29 21.58 -2.21
N VAL A 40 -4.05 22.00 -2.06
CA VAL A 40 -3.39 22.97 -2.96
C VAL A 40 -2.61 22.27 -4.06
N ARG A 41 -1.91 21.17 -3.72
CA ARG A 41 -1.18 20.35 -4.70
C ARG A 41 -1.38 18.88 -4.40
N PHE A 42 -1.48 18.10 -5.47
CA PHE A 42 -1.57 16.65 -5.42
C PHE A 42 -0.67 16.06 -6.51
N VAL A 43 0.49 15.53 -6.12
CA VAL A 43 1.48 14.97 -7.04
C VAL A 43 1.73 13.52 -6.67
N PHE A 44 1.51 12.61 -7.61
CA PHE A 44 1.63 11.17 -7.39
C PHE A 44 2.63 10.49 -8.34
N TRP A 45 3.40 11.29 -9.07
CA TRP A 45 4.49 10.82 -9.92
C TRP A 45 5.83 11.38 -9.41
N PRO A 46 6.95 10.66 -9.65
CA PRO A 46 8.27 11.12 -9.26
C PRO A 46 8.55 12.54 -9.75
N SER A 47 8.87 13.44 -8.82
CA SER A 47 9.11 14.85 -9.11
C SER A 47 10.17 15.44 -8.18
N VAL A 48 10.73 16.57 -8.59
CA VAL A 48 11.65 17.35 -7.78
C VAL A 48 10.88 18.57 -7.27
N TYR A 49 10.83 18.73 -5.94
CA TYR A 49 10.18 19.88 -5.31
C TYR A 49 11.01 21.15 -5.55
N GLU A 50 10.43 22.33 -5.31
CA GLU A 50 11.08 23.63 -5.52
C GLU A 50 12.41 23.77 -4.75
N THR A 51 12.57 23.02 -3.66
CA THR A 51 13.81 22.97 -2.85
C THR A 51 14.88 22.02 -3.40
N GLY A 52 14.69 21.44 -4.59
CA GLY A 52 15.61 20.46 -5.20
C GLY A 52 15.55 19.04 -4.61
N LYS A 53 14.63 18.78 -3.67
CA LYS A 53 14.45 17.45 -3.07
C LYS A 53 13.58 16.56 -3.95
N PHE A 54 14.00 15.32 -4.15
CA PHE A 54 13.25 14.32 -4.90
C PHE A 54 12.17 13.69 -4.04
N TYR A 55 10.95 13.60 -4.57
CA TYR A 55 9.81 12.95 -3.96
C TYR A 55 9.14 12.01 -4.96
N PHE A 56 8.67 10.86 -4.47
CA PHE A 56 7.86 9.95 -5.29
C PHE A 56 6.44 10.48 -5.49
N GLY A 57 5.92 11.17 -4.49
CA GLY A 57 4.66 11.88 -4.47
C GLY A 57 4.63 12.81 -3.27
N TYR A 58 3.69 13.74 -3.28
CA TYR A 58 3.35 14.56 -2.14
C TYR A 58 1.96 15.16 -2.34
N VAL A 59 1.28 15.41 -1.22
CA VAL A 59 0.12 16.27 -1.16
C VAL A 59 0.44 17.47 -0.27
N SER A 60 0.00 18.66 -0.68
CA SER A 60 0.06 19.86 0.16
C SER A 60 -1.33 20.47 0.29
N TRP A 61 -1.60 21.01 1.46
CA TRP A 61 -2.87 21.63 1.78
C TRP A 61 -2.66 22.91 2.60
N ARG A 62 -3.70 23.73 2.69
CA ARG A 62 -3.71 24.93 3.52
C ARG A 62 -5.04 25.06 4.25
N GLY A 63 -5.02 25.77 5.38
CA GLY A 63 -6.19 25.89 6.24
C GLY A 63 -6.56 24.56 6.90
N GLY A 64 -7.64 24.58 7.69
CA GLY A 64 -8.06 23.45 8.52
C GLY A 64 -7.13 23.19 9.71
N THR A 65 -7.65 22.51 10.74
CA THR A 65 -6.85 21.96 11.84
C THR A 65 -6.71 20.47 11.61
N THR A 66 -5.67 20.07 10.87
CA THR A 66 -5.39 18.64 10.64
C THR A 66 -4.74 18.01 11.87
N ASN A 67 -4.93 16.71 12.06
CA ASN A 67 -4.32 15.95 13.15
C ASN A 67 -3.59 14.70 12.63
N TRP A 68 -3.02 13.91 13.55
CA TRP A 68 -2.29 12.67 13.26
C TRP A 68 -3.04 11.67 12.36
N LEU A 69 -4.37 11.78 12.24
CA LEU A 69 -5.15 10.90 11.37
C LEU A 69 -4.81 11.10 9.89
N VAL A 70 -4.39 12.31 9.48
CA VAL A 70 -3.87 12.54 8.13
C VAL A 70 -2.64 11.66 7.92
N ASP A 71 -1.65 11.77 8.80
CA ASP A 71 -0.42 10.98 8.74
C ASP A 71 -0.69 9.46 8.80
N ALA A 72 -1.73 9.05 9.52
CA ALA A 72 -2.14 7.65 9.62
C ALA A 72 -2.96 7.15 8.40
N ALA A 73 -3.51 8.05 7.59
CA ALA A 73 -4.46 7.74 6.53
C ALA A 73 -3.94 6.72 5.50
N PRO A 74 -2.68 6.80 5.02
CA PRO A 74 -2.16 5.83 4.06
C PRO A 74 -2.14 4.40 4.61
N TYR A 75 -1.92 4.21 5.92
CA TYR A 75 -1.89 2.89 6.54
C TYR A 75 -3.31 2.33 6.71
N PHE A 76 -4.30 3.17 7.03
CA PHE A 76 -5.70 2.75 6.98
C PHE A 76 -6.13 2.37 5.56
N MET A 77 -5.65 3.10 4.54
CA MET A 77 -5.90 2.78 3.15
C MET A 77 -5.21 1.48 2.71
N ASP A 78 -4.01 1.20 3.22
CA ASP A 78 -3.31 -0.07 3.03
C ASP A 78 -4.09 -1.24 3.65
N ILE A 79 -4.57 -1.09 4.89
CA ILE A 79 -5.42 -2.09 5.56
C ILE A 79 -6.70 -2.33 4.73
N LEU A 80 -7.41 -1.27 4.34
CA LEU A 80 -8.63 -1.39 3.54
C LEU A 80 -8.38 -2.12 2.21
N THR A 81 -7.33 -1.71 1.49
CA THR A 81 -6.95 -2.33 0.22
C THR A 81 -6.64 -3.81 0.41
N TYR A 82 -5.86 -4.14 1.44
CA TYR A 82 -5.52 -5.52 1.77
C TYR A 82 -6.77 -6.34 2.13
N SER A 83 -7.63 -5.81 3.01
CA SER A 83 -8.85 -6.48 3.47
C SER A 83 -9.84 -6.77 2.34
N VAL A 84 -9.86 -5.96 1.28
CA VAL A 84 -10.69 -6.22 0.09
C VAL A 84 -10.02 -7.24 -0.83
N PHE A 85 -8.74 -7.08 -1.13
CA PHE A 85 -8.07 -7.90 -2.15
C PHE A 85 -7.70 -9.28 -1.64
N PHE A 86 -7.35 -9.45 -0.37
CA PHE A 86 -6.98 -10.76 0.18
C PHE A 86 -8.10 -11.80 0.02
N PRO A 87 -9.35 -11.55 0.46
CA PRO A 87 -10.50 -12.42 0.17
C PRO A 87 -10.65 -12.80 -1.30
N VAL A 88 -10.56 -11.80 -2.19
CA VAL A 88 -10.72 -11.96 -3.63
C VAL A 88 -9.63 -12.88 -4.18
N VAL A 89 -8.37 -12.62 -3.83
CA VAL A 89 -7.21 -13.41 -4.27
C VAL A 89 -7.20 -14.81 -3.65
N TYR A 90 -7.68 -14.96 -2.42
CA TYR A 90 -7.62 -16.21 -1.68
C TYR A 90 -8.74 -17.19 -2.07
N TRP A 91 -9.98 -16.71 -2.21
CA TRP A 91 -11.14 -17.57 -2.46
C TRP A 91 -11.53 -17.69 -3.93
N VAL A 92 -11.27 -16.68 -4.78
CA VAL A 92 -11.68 -16.73 -6.19
C VAL A 92 -10.64 -17.49 -7.01
N GLN A 93 -11.12 -18.42 -7.85
CA GLN A 93 -10.28 -19.06 -8.87
C GLN A 93 -10.31 -18.22 -10.14
N PHE A 94 -9.15 -17.80 -10.61
CA PHE A 94 -9.04 -16.95 -11.79
C PHE A 94 -8.75 -17.77 -13.03
N ARG A 95 -9.51 -17.53 -14.09
CA ARG A 95 -9.23 -18.10 -15.41
C ARG A 95 -7.86 -17.63 -15.93
N TRP A 96 -7.53 -16.35 -15.69
CA TRP A 96 -6.34 -15.70 -16.23
C TRP A 96 -5.32 -15.50 -15.11
N HIS A 97 -4.18 -16.18 -15.21
CA HIS A 97 -3.11 -16.11 -14.21
C HIS A 97 -2.53 -14.70 -14.06
N SER A 98 -2.46 -13.95 -15.16
CA SER A 98 -2.03 -12.55 -15.18
C SER A 98 -2.90 -11.66 -14.30
N LEU A 99 -4.23 -11.79 -14.40
CA LEU A 99 -5.17 -11.02 -13.59
C LEU A 99 -4.97 -11.31 -12.10
N TRP A 100 -4.91 -12.59 -11.72
CA TRP A 100 -4.64 -12.99 -10.34
C TRP A 100 -3.33 -12.38 -9.81
N LEU A 101 -2.26 -12.44 -10.61
CA LEU A 101 -0.97 -11.89 -10.21
C LEU A 101 -1.00 -10.37 -10.05
N ASN A 102 -1.68 -9.64 -10.93
CA ASN A 102 -1.84 -8.18 -10.80
C ASN A 102 -2.63 -7.82 -9.53
N LEU A 103 -3.69 -8.57 -9.19
CA LEU A 103 -4.44 -8.37 -7.95
C LEU A 103 -3.57 -8.66 -6.71
N VAL A 104 -2.71 -9.68 -6.76
CA VAL A 104 -1.73 -9.94 -5.70
C VAL A 104 -0.76 -8.77 -5.55
N ILE A 105 -0.20 -8.26 -6.66
CA ILE A 105 0.78 -7.17 -6.64
C ILE A 105 0.16 -5.88 -6.09
N ILE A 106 -1.00 -5.48 -6.62
CA ILE A 106 -1.65 -4.22 -6.26
C ILE A 106 -2.27 -4.30 -4.86
N GLY A 107 -2.94 -5.41 -4.55
CA GLY A 107 -3.79 -5.54 -3.38
C GLY A 107 -3.11 -6.06 -2.13
N LEU A 108 -2.05 -6.86 -2.27
CA LEU A 108 -1.39 -7.52 -1.14
C LEU A 108 0.05 -7.03 -1.04
N PHE A 109 0.82 -7.10 -2.12
CA PHE A 109 2.24 -6.78 -2.11
C PHE A 109 2.51 -5.28 -1.96
N SER A 110 1.83 -4.43 -2.73
CA SER A 110 2.03 -2.97 -2.68
C SER A 110 1.76 -2.37 -1.29
N PRO A 111 0.66 -2.70 -0.58
CA PRO A 111 0.44 -2.25 0.80
C PRO A 111 1.58 -2.63 1.76
N ILE A 112 2.07 -3.88 1.66
CA ILE A 112 3.20 -4.36 2.48
C ILE A 112 4.45 -3.51 2.21
N ILE A 113 4.79 -3.29 0.94
CA ILE A 113 5.98 -2.51 0.56
C ILE A 113 5.84 -1.04 0.98
N ASN A 114 4.66 -0.44 0.82
CA ASN A 114 4.40 0.94 1.24
C ASN A 114 4.59 1.10 2.77
N SER A 115 3.95 0.24 3.55
CA SER A 115 4.05 0.25 5.01
C SER A 115 5.47 -0.04 5.49
N LEU A 116 6.15 -1.04 4.90
CA LEU A 116 7.53 -1.39 5.26
C LEU A 116 8.52 -0.27 4.92
N TYR A 117 8.39 0.34 3.75
CA TYR A 117 9.26 1.45 3.33
C TYR A 117 9.15 2.62 4.29
N ASN A 118 7.92 3.04 4.63
CA ASN A 118 7.70 4.16 5.55
C ASN A 118 8.18 3.86 6.98
N TYR A 119 7.99 2.62 7.45
CA TYR A 119 8.49 2.19 8.75
C TYR A 119 10.03 2.24 8.84
N ILE A 120 10.74 1.86 7.77
CA ILE A 120 12.22 1.87 7.73
C ILE A 120 12.78 3.28 7.53
N ARG A 121 12.18 4.08 6.63
CA ARG A 121 12.73 5.38 6.21
C ARG A 121 12.30 6.56 7.08
N GLY A 122 11.28 6.40 7.92
CA GLY A 122 10.79 7.47 8.79
C GLY A 122 10.03 8.56 8.05
N GLY A 123 9.05 8.17 7.23
CA GLY A 123 8.06 9.03 6.58
C GLY A 123 6.93 9.41 7.55
N ASP A 124 5.67 9.15 7.22
CA ASP A 124 4.54 9.50 8.11
C ASP A 124 4.63 8.79 9.47
N VAL A 125 5.29 7.63 9.55
CA VAL A 125 5.57 6.95 10.84
C VAL A 125 6.35 7.86 11.81
N ARG A 126 7.30 8.65 11.29
CA ARG A 126 8.06 9.59 12.14
C ARG A 126 7.16 10.71 12.65
N GLU A 127 6.26 11.21 11.81
CA GLU A 127 5.30 12.25 12.18
C GLU A 127 4.29 11.70 13.22
N LEU A 128 3.85 10.44 13.07
CA LEU A 128 3.03 9.74 14.06
C LEU A 128 3.75 9.58 15.40
N LEU A 129 5.02 9.16 15.40
CA LEU A 129 5.82 9.01 16.63
C LEU A 129 6.09 10.36 17.33
N ALA A 130 5.98 11.48 16.62
CA ALA A 130 6.13 12.80 17.23
C ALA A 130 4.92 13.21 18.09
N VAL A 131 3.75 12.59 17.89
CA VAL A 131 2.48 12.98 18.52
C VAL A 131 1.75 11.84 19.24
N LEU A 132 2.08 10.58 18.95
CA LEU A 132 1.52 9.39 19.57
C LEU A 132 2.58 8.63 20.39
N PRO A 133 2.18 7.82 21.38
CA PRO A 133 3.13 7.01 22.13
C PRO A 133 3.83 5.96 21.24
N ASP A 134 5.15 5.83 21.41
CA ASP A 134 6.02 5.00 20.56
C ASP A 134 5.57 3.54 20.48
N LEU A 135 5.35 2.92 21.65
CA LEU A 135 5.11 1.48 21.74
C LEU A 135 3.86 1.04 20.96
N PRO A 136 2.68 1.67 21.12
CA PRO A 136 1.50 1.40 20.28
C PRO A 136 1.76 1.53 18.78
N VAL A 137 2.45 2.58 18.33
CA VAL A 137 2.74 2.78 16.90
C VAL A 137 3.56 1.60 16.36
N HIS A 138 4.66 1.24 17.03
CA HIS A 138 5.49 0.11 16.62
C HIS A 138 4.72 -1.22 16.63
N VAL A 139 3.96 -1.50 17.69
CA VAL A 139 3.18 -2.75 17.80
C VAL A 139 2.15 -2.86 16.68
N CYS A 140 1.41 -1.80 16.39
CA CYS A 140 0.43 -1.77 15.31
C CYS A 140 1.07 -2.05 13.94
N PHE A 141 2.21 -1.39 13.63
CA PHE A 141 2.92 -1.60 12.38
C PHE A 141 3.47 -3.03 12.25
N LEU A 142 4.14 -3.53 13.27
CA LEU A 142 4.74 -4.87 13.24
C LEU A 142 3.68 -5.96 13.16
N LEU A 143 2.58 -5.82 13.91
CA LEU A 143 1.45 -6.74 13.84
C LEU A 143 0.78 -6.70 12.46
N GLY A 144 0.48 -5.50 11.95
CA GLY A 144 -0.13 -5.31 10.64
C GLY A 144 0.72 -5.90 9.51
N LEU A 145 2.02 -5.60 9.49
CA LEU A 145 2.97 -6.17 8.53
C LEU A 145 3.06 -7.70 8.65
N GLY A 146 3.15 -8.23 9.88
CA GLY A 146 3.20 -9.67 10.12
C GLY A 146 1.96 -10.40 9.58
N LEU A 147 0.77 -9.88 9.86
CA LEU A 147 -0.49 -10.42 9.35
C LEU A 147 -0.58 -10.31 7.82
N ALA A 148 -0.16 -9.18 7.25
CA ALA A 148 -0.17 -8.98 5.80
C ALA A 148 0.79 -9.94 5.07
N VAL A 149 1.99 -10.17 5.62
CA VAL A 149 2.95 -11.15 5.09
C VAL A 149 2.38 -12.57 5.21
N LEU A 150 1.77 -12.92 6.34
CA LEU A 150 1.12 -14.22 6.51
C LEU A 150 0.03 -14.45 5.47
N GLY A 151 -0.88 -13.49 5.26
CA GLY A 151 -1.93 -13.61 4.25
C GLY A 151 -1.37 -13.66 2.82
N LEU A 152 -0.25 -12.98 2.53
CA LEU A 152 0.45 -13.12 1.25
C LEU A 152 0.93 -14.57 1.07
N VAL A 153 1.60 -15.14 2.07
CA VAL A 153 2.06 -16.54 2.04
C VAL A 153 0.88 -17.49 1.82
N LEU A 154 -0.20 -17.34 2.57
CA LEU A 154 -1.42 -18.15 2.43
C LEU A 154 -2.04 -18.04 1.03
N SER A 155 -1.98 -16.87 0.41
CA SER A 155 -2.46 -16.66 -0.96
C SER A 155 -1.67 -17.46 -2.00
N PHE A 156 -0.39 -17.75 -1.75
CA PHE A 156 0.44 -18.57 -2.63
C PHE A 156 0.38 -20.07 -2.33
N THR A 157 0.09 -20.46 -1.08
CA THR A 157 0.15 -21.85 -0.63
C THR A 157 -1.21 -22.54 -0.54
N SER A 158 -2.27 -21.79 -0.21
CA SER A 158 -3.57 -22.34 0.19
C SER A 158 -4.79 -21.72 -0.50
N SER A 159 -4.60 -20.71 -1.36
CA SER A 159 -5.71 -20.12 -2.14
C SER A 159 -6.39 -21.13 -3.08
N ALA A 160 -7.60 -20.80 -3.53
CA ALA A 160 -8.31 -21.55 -4.55
C ALA A 160 -7.44 -21.77 -5.81
N GLN A 161 -6.69 -20.73 -6.21
CA GLN A 161 -5.75 -20.81 -7.33
C GLN A 161 -4.62 -21.81 -7.08
N ALA A 162 -4.05 -21.85 -5.87
CA ALA A 162 -2.99 -22.79 -5.51
C ALA A 162 -3.49 -24.25 -5.51
N LYS A 163 -4.69 -24.48 -4.95
CA LYS A 163 -5.35 -25.80 -4.92
C LYS A 163 -5.66 -26.31 -6.33
N ALA A 164 -6.25 -25.47 -7.18
CA ALA A 164 -6.59 -25.83 -8.56
C ALA A 164 -5.36 -26.21 -9.39
N LYS A 165 -4.18 -25.65 -9.10
CA LYS A 165 -2.92 -26.03 -9.74
C LYS A 165 -2.42 -27.39 -9.28
N ARG A 166 -2.49 -27.71 -7.99
CA ARG A 166 -2.04 -28.99 -7.44
C ARG A 166 -2.82 -30.17 -8.02
N ASN A 167 -4.13 -30.03 -8.19
CA ASN A 167 -4.98 -31.10 -8.74
C ASN A 167 -4.74 -31.40 -10.23
N LYS A 168 -3.94 -30.57 -10.94
CA LYS A 168 -3.62 -30.77 -12.37
C LYS A 168 -2.27 -31.43 -12.59
N ASN A 169 -1.46 -31.59 -11.54
CA ASN A 169 -0.15 -32.20 -11.55
C ASN A 169 -0.21 -33.57 -10.87
#